data_AF-A0A1D6G9N4-F1
#
_entry.id   AF-A0A1D6G9N4-F1
#
_cell.length_a   1.000
_cell.length_b   1.000
_cell.length_c   1.000
_cell.angle_alpha   90.00
_cell.angle_beta   90.00
_cell.angle_gamma   90.00
#
_symmetry.space_group_name_H-M   'P 1'
#
loop_
_entity.id
_entity.type
_entity.pdbx_description
1 polymer ?
#
loop_
_entity_poly.entity_id
_entity_poly.type
_entity_poly.pdbx_seq_one_letter_code
_entity_poly.pdbx_strand_id
1 'polypeptide(L)'
;MGLSFGKLFSRLFAKKEMRILMVGLDAAGKTTILYKLKLGEIVTTIPTIGFNVETVEYKNISFTVWDVGGQDKIRPLWRHYFQNTQGLIFVVDSNDRERVVEARDELHRMLNERHWYIQSTCATSGEGLYEGLDWLSSNISSKS
;
A
#
# COMPACT_ATOMS: atom_id res chain seq x y z
N MET A 1 -29.89 35.35 -7.41
CA MET A 1 -28.78 34.91 -6.53
C MET A 1 -29.11 33.52 -6.00
N GLY A 2 -28.51 32.45 -6.53
CA GLY A 2 -28.83 31.12 -6.01
C GLY A 2 -28.38 29.95 -6.87
N LEU A 3 -27.11 29.91 -7.30
CA LEU A 3 -26.56 28.73 -8.01
C LEU A 3 -25.08 28.42 -7.65
N SER A 4 -24.46 29.12 -6.69
CA SER A 4 -23.02 29.00 -6.41
C SER A 4 -22.64 28.14 -5.21
N PHE A 5 -23.59 27.75 -4.34
CA PHE A 5 -23.27 26.99 -3.12
C PHE A 5 -23.11 25.48 -3.35
N GLY A 6 -23.85 24.89 -4.30
CA GLY A 6 -23.78 23.43 -4.56
C GLY A 6 -22.44 22.97 -5.16
N LYS A 7 -21.79 23.80 -5.99
CA LYS A 7 -20.47 23.51 -6.56
C LYS A 7 -19.30 23.78 -5.61
N LEU A 8 -19.52 24.60 -4.58
CA LEU A 8 -18.51 24.92 -3.56
C LEU A 8 -18.50 23.86 -2.44
N PHE A 9 -19.66 23.29 -2.12
CA PHE A 9 -19.78 22.25 -1.09
C PHE A 9 -19.27 20.87 -1.57
N SER A 10 -19.38 20.55 -2.87
CA SER A 10 -18.84 19.31 -3.42
C SER A 10 -17.31 19.27 -3.46
N ARG A 11 -16.64 20.43 -3.49
CA ARG A 11 -15.17 20.54 -3.38
C ARG A 11 -14.63 20.31 -1.96
N LEU A 12 -15.46 20.52 -0.94
CA LEU A 12 -15.06 20.33 0.47
C LEU A 12 -15.19 18.86 0.94
N PHE A 13 -15.83 17.99 0.16
CA PHE A 13 -16.04 16.56 0.49
C PHE A 13 -15.63 15.59 -0.62
N ALA A 14 -14.72 15.98 -1.52
CA ALA A 14 -14.18 15.06 -2.52
C ALA A 14 -13.20 14.07 -1.84
N LYS A 15 -13.47 12.76 -1.96
CA LYS A 15 -12.50 11.72 -1.54
C LYS A 15 -11.20 11.94 -2.31
N LYS A 16 -10.07 11.92 -1.59
CA LYS A 16 -8.73 12.05 -2.15
C LYS A 16 -8.30 10.69 -2.70
N GLU A 17 -8.35 10.52 -4.01
CA GLU A 17 -7.87 9.28 -4.65
C GLU A 17 -6.33 9.23 -4.64
N MET A 18 -5.77 8.13 -4.14
CA MET A 18 -4.33 7.96 -4.01
C MET A 18 -3.92 6.56 -4.49
N ARG A 19 -2.98 6.51 -5.44
CA ARG A 19 -2.40 5.24 -5.86
C ARG A 19 -1.22 4.92 -4.95
N ILE A 20 -1.37 3.87 -4.15
CA ILE A 20 -0.33 3.38 -3.24
C ILE A 20 0.09 1.98 -3.67
N LEU A 21 1.35 1.80 -4.00
CA LEU A 21 1.88 0.49 -4.40
C LEU A 21 2.31 -0.29 -3.15
N MET A 22 1.90 -1.55 -3.01
CA MET A 22 2.38 -2.43 -1.93
C MET A 22 3.26 -3.52 -2.52
N VAL A 23 4.53 -3.60 -2.15
CA VAL A 23 5.42 -4.68 -2.61
C VAL A 23 6.22 -5.25 -1.46
N GLY A 24 7.02 -6.26 -1.75
CA GLY A 24 7.75 -7.05 -0.78
C GLY A 24 7.92 -8.47 -1.30
N LEU A 25 8.78 -9.25 -0.64
CA LEU A 25 9.02 -10.64 -1.02
C LEU A 25 7.74 -11.48 -0.91
N ASP A 26 7.72 -12.63 -1.58
CA ASP A 26 6.64 -13.60 -1.42
C ASP A 26 6.55 -14.06 0.05
N ALA A 27 5.33 -14.43 0.47
CA ALA A 27 4.99 -14.77 1.85
C ALA A 27 5.17 -13.66 2.91
N ALA A 28 5.60 -12.44 2.55
CA ALA A 28 5.79 -11.34 3.50
C ALA A 28 4.50 -10.84 4.21
N GLY A 29 3.31 -11.26 3.77
CA GLY A 29 2.03 -10.87 4.38
C GLY A 29 1.27 -9.74 3.66
N LYS A 30 1.68 -9.34 2.45
CA LYS A 30 1.02 -8.30 1.63
C LYS A 30 -0.48 -8.53 1.45
N THR A 31 -0.85 -9.72 0.98
CA THR A 31 -2.24 -10.10 0.74
C THR A 31 -3.03 -10.10 2.06
N THR A 32 -2.44 -10.57 3.16
CA THR A 32 -3.07 -10.54 4.50
C THR A 32 -3.37 -9.11 4.95
N ILE A 33 -2.41 -8.18 4.81
CA ILE A 33 -2.61 -6.76 5.12
C ILE A 33 -3.75 -6.19 4.27
N LEU A 34 -3.73 -6.46 2.97
CA LEU A 34 -4.74 -5.98 2.03
C LEU A 34 -6.16 -6.42 2.43
N TYR A 35 -6.38 -7.71 2.69
CA TYR A 35 -7.69 -8.22 3.09
C TYR A 35 -8.11 -7.74 4.48
N LYS A 36 -7.15 -7.64 5.42
CA LYS A 36 -7.41 -7.10 6.75
C LYS A 36 -7.94 -5.67 6.69
N LEU A 37 -7.35 -4.83 5.83
CA LEU A 37 -7.80 -3.46 5.60
C LEU A 37 -9.10 -3.36 4.79
N LYS A 38 -9.32 -4.28 3.84
CA LYS A 38 -10.50 -4.26 2.96
C LYS A 38 -11.79 -4.74 3.64
N LEU A 39 -11.70 -5.81 4.43
CA LEU A 39 -12.87 -6.54 4.94
C LEU A 39 -13.02 -6.46 6.46
N GLY A 40 -12.00 -6.00 7.19
CA GLY A 40 -12.00 -6.02 8.66
C GLY A 40 -11.84 -7.42 9.27
N GLU A 41 -11.78 -8.48 8.47
CA GLU A 41 -11.72 -9.89 8.88
C GLU A 41 -10.57 -10.65 8.17
N ILE A 42 -10.13 -11.78 8.75
CA ILE A 42 -9.11 -12.66 8.17
C ILE A 42 -9.80 -13.59 7.16
N VAL A 43 -9.55 -13.39 5.87
CA VAL A 43 -9.97 -14.33 4.82
C VAL A 43 -8.76 -15.18 4.41
N THR A 44 -8.94 -16.49 4.31
CA THR A 44 -7.93 -17.41 3.78
C THR A 44 -7.67 -17.09 2.31
N THR A 45 -6.49 -16.56 2.01
CA THR A 45 -6.11 -16.17 0.65
C THR A 45 -5.57 -17.38 -0.12
N ILE A 46 -6.02 -17.60 -1.34
CA ILE A 46 -5.38 -18.51 -2.29
C ILE A 46 -4.16 -17.77 -2.87
N PRO A 47 -2.95 -18.36 -2.91
CA PRO A 47 -1.78 -17.72 -3.53
C PRO A 47 -2.11 -17.30 -4.96
N THR A 48 -1.99 -16.02 -5.27
CA THR A 48 -2.35 -15.51 -6.60
C THR A 48 -1.32 -15.92 -7.64
N ILE A 49 -1.78 -16.61 -8.69
CA ILE A 49 -1.02 -16.80 -9.92
C ILE A 49 -1.12 -15.48 -10.71
N GLY A 50 -0.21 -14.53 -10.43
CA GLY A 50 -0.11 -13.26 -11.17
C GLY A 50 -0.32 -12.00 -10.32
N PHE A 51 -0.82 -10.94 -10.97
CA PHE A 51 -1.04 -9.60 -10.41
C PHE A 51 -2.44 -9.48 -9.81
N ASN A 52 -2.56 -9.00 -8.56
CA ASN A 52 -3.86 -8.61 -7.99
C ASN A 52 -3.88 -7.10 -7.72
N VAL A 53 -4.96 -6.43 -8.11
CA VAL A 53 -5.15 -4.99 -7.88
C VAL A 53 -6.43 -4.80 -7.11
N GLU A 54 -6.30 -4.26 -5.92
CA GLU A 54 -7.43 -4.11 -5.02
C GLU A 54 -7.49 -2.70 -4.46
N THR A 55 -8.69 -2.14 -4.43
CA THR A 55 -8.93 -0.81 -3.87
C THR A 55 -9.44 -0.94 -2.44
N VAL A 56 -8.77 -0.28 -1.50
CA VAL A 56 -9.16 -0.20 -0.09
C VAL A 56 -9.53 1.24 0.23
N GLU A 57 -10.65 1.44 0.92
CA GLU A 57 -11.01 2.76 1.43
C GLU A 57 -10.54 2.91 2.87
N TYR A 58 -9.78 3.96 3.17
CA TYR A 58 -9.42 4.33 4.53
C TYR A 58 -9.49 5.85 4.71
N LYS A 59 -10.28 6.29 5.71
CA LYS A 59 -10.66 7.70 5.91
C LYS A 59 -11.25 8.30 4.62
N ASN A 60 -10.70 9.42 4.16
CA ASN A 60 -11.07 10.07 2.90
C ASN A 60 -10.17 9.65 1.73
N ILE A 61 -9.43 8.54 1.85
CA ILE A 61 -8.45 8.08 0.87
C ILE A 61 -8.86 6.72 0.30
N SER A 62 -8.77 6.59 -1.02
CA SER A 62 -8.90 5.33 -1.74
C SER A 62 -7.51 4.85 -2.14
N PHE A 63 -7.08 3.69 -1.63
CA PHE A 63 -5.77 3.06 -1.83
C PHE A 63 -5.86 1.97 -2.90
N THR A 64 -5.27 2.18 -4.07
CA THR A 64 -5.14 1.10 -5.07
C THR A 64 -3.89 0.27 -4.81
N VAL A 65 -4.02 -0.83 -4.08
CA VAL A 65 -2.94 -1.75 -3.70
C VAL A 65 -2.70 -2.75 -4.82
N TRP A 66 -1.47 -2.77 -5.33
CA TRP A 66 -1.04 -3.82 -6.26
C TRP A 66 -0.33 -4.91 -5.46
N ASP A 67 -0.93 -6.07 -5.29
CA ASP A 67 -0.22 -7.25 -4.79
C ASP A 67 0.51 -7.88 -5.98
N VAL A 68 1.77 -7.50 -6.12
CA VAL A 68 2.66 -8.11 -7.09
C VAL A 68 3.38 -9.25 -6.40
N GLY A 69 3.30 -10.45 -6.99
CA GLY A 69 4.03 -11.60 -6.47
C GLY A 69 5.51 -11.25 -6.26
N GLY A 70 6.06 -11.70 -5.14
CA GLY A 70 7.43 -11.36 -4.74
C GLY A 70 8.48 -12.35 -5.20
N GLN A 71 8.13 -13.28 -6.11
CA GLN A 71 9.08 -14.24 -6.66
C GLN A 71 10.09 -13.54 -7.57
N ASP A 72 11.36 -13.96 -7.52
CA ASP A 72 12.49 -13.33 -8.22
C ASP A 72 12.19 -12.99 -9.69
N LYS A 73 11.57 -13.92 -10.41
CA LYS A 73 11.30 -13.82 -11.85
C LYS A 73 10.35 -12.68 -12.23
N ILE A 74 9.50 -12.22 -11.31
CA ILE A 74 8.45 -11.23 -11.58
C ILE A 74 8.70 -9.87 -10.92
N ARG A 75 9.69 -9.74 -10.02
CA ARG A 75 10.08 -8.45 -9.40
C ARG A 75 10.47 -7.36 -10.40
N PRO A 76 11.11 -7.65 -11.55
CA PRO A 76 11.38 -6.62 -12.56
C PRO A 76 10.13 -5.93 -13.09
N LEU A 77 8.93 -6.47 -12.86
CA LEU A 77 7.68 -5.85 -13.27
C LEU A 77 7.22 -4.73 -12.34
N TRP A 78 7.72 -4.66 -11.09
CA TRP A 78 7.35 -3.65 -10.09
C TRP A 78 7.52 -2.22 -10.62
N ARG A 79 8.60 -1.99 -11.40
CA ARG A 79 8.91 -0.67 -11.98
C ARG A 79 7.83 -0.14 -12.93
N HIS A 80 7.05 -1.01 -13.57
CA HIS A 80 5.96 -0.58 -14.45
C HIS A 80 4.78 0.03 -13.68
N TYR A 81 4.68 -0.24 -12.38
CA TYR A 81 3.60 0.24 -11.51
C TYR A 81 3.98 1.48 -10.69
N PHE A 82 5.23 1.95 -10.75
CA PHE A 82 5.61 3.21 -10.10
C PHE A 82 5.01 4.44 -10.78
N GLN A 83 4.63 4.34 -12.06
CA GLN A 83 4.00 5.45 -12.75
C GLN A 83 2.68 5.84 -12.07
N ASN A 84 2.56 7.12 -11.73
CA ASN A 84 1.41 7.71 -11.05
C ASN A 84 1.16 7.17 -9.63
N THR A 85 2.14 6.51 -9.01
CA THR A 85 2.06 6.06 -7.62
C THR A 85 2.56 7.17 -6.70
N GLN A 86 1.73 7.59 -5.74
CA GLN A 86 2.03 8.66 -4.80
C GLN A 86 2.76 8.16 -3.54
N GLY A 87 2.67 6.86 -3.23
CA GLY A 87 3.40 6.26 -2.13
C GLY A 87 3.60 4.76 -2.26
N LEU A 88 4.49 4.25 -1.43
CA LEU A 88 4.92 2.86 -1.45
C LEU A 88 4.80 2.28 -0.04
N ILE A 89 4.22 1.09 0.07
CA ILE A 89 4.29 0.22 1.26
C ILE A 89 5.21 -0.94 0.90
N PHE A 90 6.32 -1.09 1.63
CA PHE A 90 7.22 -2.23 1.48
C PHE A 90 7.06 -3.16 2.67
N VAL A 91 6.62 -4.39 2.43
CA VAL A 91 6.31 -5.37 3.48
C VAL A 91 7.47 -6.34 3.63
N VAL A 92 7.93 -6.51 4.87
CA VAL A 92 9.04 -7.40 5.26
C VAL A 92 8.54 -8.38 6.31
N ASP A 93 8.76 -9.68 6.08
CA ASP A 93 8.58 -10.68 7.14
C ASP A 93 9.72 -10.54 8.16
N SER A 94 9.38 -10.12 9.39
CA SER A 94 10.36 -9.94 10.47
C SER A 94 10.91 -11.26 11.03
N ASN A 95 10.26 -12.39 10.72
CA ASN A 95 10.70 -13.71 11.13
C ASN A 95 11.59 -14.40 10.07
N ASP A 96 11.60 -13.90 8.84
CA ASP A 96 12.41 -14.45 7.73
C ASP A 96 13.82 -13.86 7.70
N ARG A 97 14.68 -14.42 8.56
CA ARG A 97 16.08 -13.98 8.69
C ARG A 97 16.93 -14.35 7.47
N GLU A 98 16.53 -15.37 6.72
CA GLU A 98 17.28 -15.85 5.55
C GLU A 98 17.16 -14.87 4.38
N ARG A 99 15.96 -14.31 4.19
CA ARG A 99 15.66 -13.40 3.06
C ARG A 99 15.66 -11.92 3.43
N VAL A 100 16.01 -11.55 4.66
CA VAL A 100 16.07 -10.13 5.08
C VAL A 100 17.06 -9.31 4.25
N VAL A 101 18.18 -9.92 3.84
CA VAL A 101 19.20 -9.28 3.00
C VAL A 101 18.66 -9.02 1.59
N GLU A 102 17.92 -9.97 1.04
CA GLU A 102 17.24 -9.85 -0.25
C GLU A 102 16.16 -8.76 -0.21
N ALA A 103 15.34 -8.73 0.85
CA ALA A 103 14.34 -7.68 1.06
C ALA A 103 14.98 -6.29 1.14
N ARG A 104 16.10 -6.17 1.86
CA ARG A 104 16.90 -4.94 1.95
C ARG A 104 17.39 -4.50 0.57
N ASP A 105 17.89 -5.42 -0.24
CA ASP A 105 18.45 -5.09 -1.56
C ASP A 105 17.35 -4.64 -2.52
N GLU A 106 16.19 -5.29 -2.52
CA GLU A 106 15.04 -4.83 -3.30
C GLU A 106 14.53 -3.46 -2.82
N LEU A 107 14.45 -3.24 -1.50
CA LEU A 107 14.05 -1.95 -0.96
C LEU A 107 15.02 -0.83 -1.39
N HIS A 108 16.33 -1.05 -1.31
CA HIS A 108 17.33 -0.06 -1.76
C HIS A 108 17.25 0.24 -3.25
N ARG A 109 16.95 -0.75 -4.10
CA ARG A 109 16.73 -0.51 -5.54
C ARG A 109 15.53 0.39 -5.81
N MET A 110 14.59 0.46 -4.88
CA MET A 110 13.34 1.22 -5.00
C MET A 110 13.39 2.58 -4.31
N LEU A 111 14.12 2.69 -3.20
CA LEU A 111 14.29 3.90 -2.42
C LEU A 111 15.34 4.81 -3.07
N ASN A 112 14.88 5.85 -3.76
CA ASN A 112 15.69 7.04 -4.07
C ASN A 112 15.35 8.11 -3.03
N GLU A 113 16.32 8.66 -2.28
CA GLU A 113 16.22 9.80 -1.33
C GLU A 113 14.79 10.27 -0.98
N ARG A 114 13.96 9.38 -0.42
CA ARG A 114 12.54 9.59 -0.15
C ARG A 114 12.30 9.60 1.35
N HIS A 115 11.32 10.38 1.78
CA HIS A 115 10.79 10.28 3.15
C HIS A 115 10.26 8.86 3.38
N TRP A 116 10.68 8.25 4.47
CA TRP A 116 10.29 6.90 4.84
C TRP A 116 9.95 6.81 6.33
N TYR A 117 9.16 5.80 6.67
CA TYR A 117 8.78 5.44 8.02
C TYR A 117 8.66 3.94 8.12
N ILE A 118 9.08 3.38 9.24
CA ILE A 118 8.95 1.96 9.55
C ILE A 118 7.89 1.80 10.64
N GLN A 119 6.97 0.87 10.43
CA GLN A 119 5.90 0.55 11.35
C GLN A 119 5.92 -0.95 11.64
N SER A 120 6.01 -1.30 12.92
CA SER A 120 5.78 -2.69 13.34
C SER A 120 4.30 -3.02 13.18
N THR A 121 3.99 -4.17 12.60
CA THR A 121 2.60 -4.60 12.38
C THR A 121 2.44 -6.09 12.58
N CYS A 122 1.21 -6.50 12.91
CA CYS A 122 0.79 -7.89 12.81
C CYS A 122 -0.39 -7.94 11.83
N ALA A 123 -0.14 -8.46 10.62
CA ALA A 123 -1.15 -8.48 9.55
C ALA A 123 -2.42 -9.27 9.92
N THR A 124 -2.29 -10.30 10.76
CA THR A 124 -3.41 -11.15 11.19
C THR A 124 -4.26 -10.49 12.26
N SER A 125 -3.66 -9.89 13.30
CA SER A 125 -4.41 -9.16 14.33
C SER A 125 -4.89 -7.80 13.83
N GLY A 126 -4.13 -7.16 12.94
CA GLY A 126 -4.35 -5.81 12.43
C GLY A 126 -3.63 -4.72 13.21
N GLU A 127 -2.90 -5.07 14.28
CA GLU A 127 -2.13 -4.13 15.08
C GLU A 127 -1.05 -3.43 14.24
N GLY A 128 -0.89 -2.12 14.44
CA GLY A 128 0.11 -1.31 13.74
C GLY A 128 -0.28 -0.89 12.32
N LEU A 129 -1.30 -1.50 11.70
CA LEU A 129 -1.67 -1.19 10.31
C LEU A 129 -2.19 0.24 10.16
N TYR A 130 -3.04 0.68 11.08
CA TYR A 130 -3.68 2.00 11.01
C TYR A 130 -2.69 3.12 11.31
N GLU A 131 -1.75 2.91 12.22
CA GLU A 131 -0.66 3.82 12.55
C GLU A 131 0.24 4.06 11.33
N GLY A 132 0.55 3.00 10.59
CA GLY A 132 1.28 3.09 9.33
C GLY A 132 0.52 3.87 8.26
N LEU A 133 -0.80 3.62 8.12
CA LEU A 133 -1.65 4.36 7.17
C LEU A 133 -1.84 5.83 7.58
N ASP A 134 -1.85 6.14 8.87
CA ASP A 134 -1.94 7.52 9.38
C ASP A 134 -0.70 8.33 9.05
N TRP A 135 0.48 7.75 9.24
CA TRP A 135 1.70 8.36 8.78
C TRP A 135 1.69 8.55 7.26
N LEU A 136 1.32 7.51 6.51
CA LEU A 136 1.33 7.52 5.05
C LEU A 136 0.38 8.57 4.47
N SER A 137 -0.84 8.67 5.00
CA SER A 137 -1.85 9.64 4.58
C SER A 137 -1.43 11.09 4.88
N SER A 138 -0.71 11.31 5.97
CA SER A 138 -0.22 12.63 6.38
C SER A 138 1.00 13.09 5.59
N ASN A 139 1.81 12.15 5.08
CA ASN A 139 3.08 12.45 4.42
C ASN A 139 3.03 12.34 2.88
N ILE A 140 1.88 11.98 2.31
CA ILE A 140 1.71 11.93 0.85
C ILE A 140 0.79 13.05 0.35
N SER A 141 1.32 13.81 -0.60
CA SER A 141 0.60 14.84 -1.34
C SER A 141 -0.43 14.22 -2.30
N SER A 142 -1.64 14.77 -2.34
CA SER A 142 -2.55 14.51 -3.47
C SER A 142 -1.92 15.07 -4.74
N LYS A 143 -2.21 14.46 -5.89
CA LYS A 143 -2.05 15.20 -7.14
C LYS A 143 -2.94 16.44 -7.05
N SER A 144 -2.33 17.62 -7.24
CA SER A 144 -3.06 18.85 -7.57
C SER A 144 -3.59 18.76 -9.00
#